data_AF-A0A855GYX1-F1
#
_entry.id   AF-A0A855GYX1-F1
#
_cell.length_a   1.000
_cell.length_b   1.000
_cell.length_c   1.000
_cell.angle_alpha   90.00
_cell.angle_beta   90.00
_cell.angle_gamma   90.00
#
_symmetry.space_group_name_H-M   'P 1'
#
loop_
_entity.id
_entity.type
_entity.pdbx_description
1 polymer ?
#
loop_
_entity_poly.entity_id
_entity_poly.type
_entity_poly.pdbx_seq_one_letter_code
_entity_poly.pdbx_strand_id
1 'polypeptide(L)'
;MNLYGGVFSMKRVAYSVEIKYKVVEMKLKGYSTREIMDALNIKNESQVKVWWKWYRNGETHRFNQQVGKQYSYGKGNEELSTVETLKIELKRKEVENEILKKYKELERKWSQR
;
A
#
# COMPACT_ATOMS: atom_id res chain seq x y z
N MET A 1 18.01 29.70 27.84
CA MET A 1 17.16 28.53 28.18
C MET A 1 15.79 28.77 27.53
N ASN A 2 15.23 28.03 26.57
CA ASN A 2 15.57 26.78 25.88
C ASN A 2 15.35 26.97 24.37
N LEU A 3 16.21 26.31 23.58
CA LEU A 3 16.09 26.07 22.15
C LEU A 3 15.13 24.88 21.91
N TYR A 4 14.74 24.68 20.64
CA TYR A 4 14.08 23.50 20.04
C TYR A 4 12.55 23.54 19.84
N GLY A 5 12.18 23.55 18.56
CA GLY A 5 10.84 23.23 18.10
C GLY A 5 10.66 23.39 16.59
N GLY A 6 11.71 23.18 15.79
CA GLY A 6 11.57 23.14 14.34
C GLY A 6 10.59 22.02 13.98
N VAL A 7 9.42 22.39 13.47
CA VAL A 7 8.43 21.43 12.96
C VAL A 7 9.05 20.78 11.73
N PHE A 8 9.71 19.63 11.92
CA PHE A 8 10.13 18.79 10.81
C PHE A 8 8.86 18.26 10.14
N SER A 9 8.37 19.01 9.15
CA SER A 9 7.29 18.57 8.25
C SER A 9 7.82 17.41 7.41
N MET A 10 7.75 16.21 7.97
CA MET A 10 8.12 14.98 7.28
C MET A 10 7.07 14.77 6.19
N LYS A 11 7.41 15.13 4.94
CA LYS A 11 6.52 14.96 3.79
C LYS A 11 6.01 13.52 3.76
N ARG A 12 4.70 13.35 3.90
CA ARG A 12 4.05 12.03 3.86
C ARG A 12 4.24 11.45 2.47
N VAL A 13 4.97 10.34 2.37
CA VAL A 13 5.11 9.58 1.13
C VAL A 13 3.96 8.60 1.04
N ALA A 14 3.15 8.73 -0.01
CA ALA A 14 2.12 7.74 -0.33
C ALA A 14 2.74 6.65 -1.22
N TYR A 15 2.69 5.41 -0.74
CA TYR A 15 3.08 4.24 -1.53
C TYR A 15 1.85 3.64 -2.21
N SER A 16 2.01 3.23 -3.47
CA SER A 16 0.95 2.57 -4.23
C SER A 16 0.55 1.24 -3.61
N VAL A 17 -0.65 0.76 -3.95
CA VAL A 17 -1.16 -0.55 -3.55
C VAL A 17 -0.20 -1.67 -3.96
N GLU A 18 0.40 -1.54 -5.15
CA GLU A 18 1.41 -2.45 -5.68
C GLU A 18 2.60 -2.65 -4.74
N ILE A 19 3.18 -1.56 -4.24
CA ILE A 19 4.31 -1.61 -3.31
C ILE A 19 3.91 -2.32 -2.01
N LYS A 20 2.68 -2.10 -1.52
CA LYS A 20 2.18 -2.75 -0.30
C LYS A 20 2.03 -4.26 -0.48
N TYR A 21 1.54 -4.72 -1.63
CA TYR A 21 1.49 -6.15 -1.95
C TYR A 21 2.88 -6.74 -2.17
N LYS A 22 3.80 -5.98 -2.80
CA LYS A 22 5.18 -6.43 -2.98
C LYS A 22 5.90 -6.65 -1.65
N VAL A 23 5.66 -5.78 -0.67
CA VAL A 23 6.13 -5.97 0.72
C VAL A 23 5.63 -7.28 1.31
N VAL A 24 4.35 -7.60 1.12
CA VAL A 24 3.75 -8.85 1.62
C VAL A 24 4.39 -10.06 0.94
N GLU A 25 4.55 -10.03 -0.38
CA GLU A 25 5.20 -11.09 -1.15
C GLU A 25 6.63 -11.36 -0.64
N MET A 26 7.42 -10.31 -0.41
CA MET A 26 8.76 -10.44 0.14
C MET A 26 8.76 -10.94 1.59
N LYS A 27 7.79 -10.50 2.42
CA LYS A 27 7.65 -11.04 3.78
C LYS A 27 7.33 -12.52 3.80
N LEU A 28 6.46 -12.99 2.91
CA LEU A 28 6.14 -14.42 2.76
C LEU A 28 7.35 -15.23 2.30
N LYS A 29 8.21 -14.63 1.47
CA LYS A 29 9.49 -15.22 1.04
C LYS A 29 10.60 -15.19 2.11
N GLY A 30 10.32 -14.65 3.30
CA GLY A 30 11.26 -14.64 4.42
C GLY A 30 12.22 -13.45 4.48
N TYR A 31 12.06 -12.45 3.61
CA TYR A 31 12.94 -11.27 3.62
C TYR A 31 12.78 -10.44 4.90
N SER A 32 13.90 -9.96 5.42
CA SER A 32 13.94 -9.03 6.54
C SER A 32 13.33 -7.69 6.15
N THR A 33 12.92 -6.91 7.15
CA THR A 33 12.31 -5.59 6.86
C THR A 33 13.31 -4.63 6.20
N ARG A 34 14.59 -4.73 6.53
CA ARG A 34 15.64 -3.88 5.93
C ARG A 34 15.83 -4.18 4.45
N GLU A 35 15.94 -5.45 4.09
CA GLU A 35 16.05 -5.85 2.67
C GLU A 35 14.85 -5.39 1.84
N ILE A 36 13.65 -5.44 2.42
CA ILE A 36 12.43 -4.95 1.77
C ILE A 36 12.47 -3.42 1.61
N MET A 37 12.94 -2.70 2.63
CA MET A 37 13.08 -1.25 2.56
C MET A 37 14.05 -0.83 1.47
N ASP A 38 15.20 -1.50 1.39
CA ASP A 38 16.24 -1.21 0.41
C ASP A 38 15.75 -1.54 -1.01
N ALA A 39 15.13 -2.71 -1.20
CA ALA A 39 14.63 -3.17 -2.50
C ALA A 39 13.48 -2.30 -3.05
N LEU A 40 12.59 -1.82 -2.18
CA LEU A 40 11.41 -1.03 -2.58
C LEU A 40 11.57 0.48 -2.33
N ASN A 41 12.77 0.91 -1.94
CA ASN A 41 13.11 2.29 -1.59
C ASN A 41 12.12 2.90 -0.57
N ILE A 42 11.70 2.09 0.41
CA ILE A 42 10.77 2.51 1.47
C ILE A 42 11.57 3.13 2.60
N LYS A 43 11.31 4.41 2.88
CA LYS A 43 12.05 5.16 3.90
C LYS A 43 11.72 4.79 5.35
N ASN A 44 10.54 4.20 5.60
CA ASN A 44 10.03 4.01 6.95
C ASN A 44 9.71 2.54 7.24
N GLU A 45 10.48 1.94 8.15
CA GLU A 45 10.32 0.57 8.63
C GLU A 45 8.92 0.29 9.19
N SER A 46 8.33 1.25 9.91
CA SER A 46 7.01 1.10 10.52
C SER A 46 5.91 0.90 9.48
N GLN A 47 6.06 1.47 8.28
CA GLN A 47 5.10 1.23 7.17
C GLN A 47 5.11 -0.25 6.76
N VAL A 48 6.29 -0.84 6.60
CA VAL A 48 6.43 -2.26 6.26
C VAL A 48 5.82 -3.15 7.34
N LYS A 49 6.09 -2.85 8.62
CA LYS A 49 5.51 -3.58 9.76
C LYS A 49 3.98 -3.48 9.81
N VAL A 50 3.42 -2.30 9.55
CA VAL A 50 1.97 -2.07 9.53
C VAL A 50 1.32 -2.82 8.38
N TRP A 51 1.86 -2.75 7.16
CA TRP A 51 1.29 -3.48 6.02
C TRP A 51 1.35 -4.99 6.23
N TRP A 52 2.44 -5.48 6.80
CA TRP A 52 2.55 -6.89 7.19
C TRP A 52 1.52 -7.29 8.26
N LYS A 53 1.30 -6.44 9.27
CA LYS A 53 0.25 -6.67 10.29
C LYS A 53 -1.14 -6.74 9.66
N TRP A 54 -1.50 -5.78 8.79
CA TRP A 54 -2.78 -5.79 8.11
C TRP A 54 -2.97 -7.05 7.27
N TYR A 55 -1.94 -7.49 6.55
CA TYR A 55 -2.00 -8.75 5.81
C TYR A 55 -2.28 -9.94 6.73
N ARG A 56 -1.52 -10.09 7.82
CA ARG A 56 -1.73 -11.18 8.80
C ARG A 56 -3.12 -11.16 9.45
N ASN A 57 -3.71 -9.99 9.57
CA ASN A 57 -5.05 -9.79 10.11
C ASN A 57 -6.17 -9.91 9.06
N GLY A 58 -5.86 -10.16 7.77
CA GLY A 58 -6.85 -10.15 6.69
C GLY A 58 -7.37 -8.77 6.30
N GLU A 59 -6.74 -7.69 6.77
CA GLU A 59 -7.18 -6.30 6.59
C GLU A 59 -6.60 -5.64 5.31
N THR A 60 -6.37 -6.42 4.26
CA THR A 60 -5.74 -5.95 3.01
C THR A 60 -6.57 -4.88 2.28
N HIS A 61 -7.87 -4.77 2.56
CA HIS A 61 -8.73 -3.68 2.08
C HIS A 61 -8.17 -2.28 2.42
N ARG A 62 -7.41 -2.17 3.52
CA ARG A 62 -6.74 -0.92 3.96
C ARG A 62 -5.63 -0.47 3.01
N PHE A 63 -5.09 -1.34 2.16
CA PHE A 63 -4.05 -0.96 1.20
C PHE A 63 -4.56 0.09 0.20
N ASN A 64 -5.86 0.09 -0.11
CA ASN A 64 -6.49 1.04 -1.03
C ASN A 64 -6.85 2.38 -0.38
N GLN A 65 -6.69 2.54 0.95
CA GLN A 65 -7.02 3.80 1.60
C GLN A 65 -6.03 4.90 1.19
N GLN A 66 -6.60 6.05 0.78
CA GLN A 66 -5.82 7.23 0.43
C GLN A 66 -5.17 7.81 1.70
N VAL A 67 -3.89 8.18 1.58
CA VAL A 67 -3.13 8.77 2.69
C VAL A 67 -3.71 10.17 3.00
N GLY A 68 -4.07 10.41 4.27
CA GLY A 68 -4.56 11.71 4.72
C GLY A 68 -6.08 11.84 4.82
N LYS A 69 -6.85 10.82 4.40
CA LYS A 69 -8.26 10.73 4.80
C LYS A 69 -8.38 10.08 6.17
N GLN A 70 -9.34 10.55 6.97
CA GLN A 70 -9.64 9.93 8.26
C GLN A 70 -10.17 8.51 8.04
N TYR A 71 -9.72 7.58 8.88
CA TYR A 71 -10.15 6.19 8.84
C TYR A 71 -11.63 6.08 9.25
N SER A 72 -12.46 5.48 8.40
CA SER A 72 -13.84 5.12 8.69
C SER A 72 -14.03 3.61 8.46
N TYR A 73 -14.07 2.85 9.56
CA TYR A 73 -14.35 1.41 9.53
C TYR A 73 -15.52 1.13 10.45
N GLY A 74 -16.54 0.47 9.91
CA GLY A 74 -17.83 0.29 10.59
C GLY A 74 -18.66 1.58 10.68
N LYS A 75 -18.12 2.74 10.31
CA LYS A 75 -18.89 3.95 10.06
C LYS A 75 -19.21 3.95 8.56
N GLY A 76 -20.39 3.47 8.20
CA GLY A 76 -20.94 3.73 6.88
C GLY A 76 -20.80 5.22 6.65
N ASN A 77 -20.17 5.60 5.54
CA ASN A 77 -20.51 6.89 4.95
C ASN A 77 -22.04 6.88 4.89
N GLU A 78 -22.70 7.87 5.47
CA GLU A 78 -24.09 8.14 5.09
C GLU A 78 -24.14 8.07 3.57
N GLU A 79 -24.82 7.04 3.07
CA GLU A 79 -25.13 6.75 1.68
C GLU A 79 -24.10 7.23 0.65
N LEU A 80 -22.94 6.56 0.53
CA LEU A 80 -22.37 6.50 -0.82
C LEU A 80 -23.37 5.72 -1.65
N SER A 81 -23.95 6.38 -2.65
CA SER A 81 -24.82 5.74 -3.63
C SER A 81 -24.15 4.45 -4.11
N THR A 82 -24.94 3.40 -4.35
CA THR A 82 -24.47 2.15 -4.98
C THR A 82 -23.57 2.43 -6.18
N VAL A 83 -23.85 3.50 -6.93
CA VAL A 83 -23.07 3.97 -8.07
C VAL A 83 -21.67 4.46 -7.69
N GLU A 84 -21.52 5.18 -6.58
CA GLU A 84 -20.23 5.68 -6.11
C GLU A 84 -19.35 4.57 -5.56
N THR A 85 -19.96 3.62 -4.82
CA THR A 85 -19.28 2.43 -4.34
C THR A 85 -18.78 1.57 -5.51
N LEU A 86 -19.64 1.35 -6.51
CA LEU A 86 -19.29 0.65 -7.74
C LEU A 86 -18.20 1.37 -8.53
N LYS A 87 -18.20 2.70 -8.61
CA LYS A 87 -17.13 3.47 -9.26
C LYS A 87 -15.79 3.32 -8.55
N ILE A 88 -15.80 3.26 -7.21
CA ILE A 88 -14.60 3.02 -6.42
C ILE A 88 -14.08 1.60 -6.64
N GLU A 89 -14.96 0.61 -6.66
CA GLU A 89 -14.60 -0.78 -6.97
C GLU A 89 -14.12 -0.96 -8.40
N LEU A 90 -14.73 -0.29 -9.37
CA LEU A 90 -14.30 -0.30 -10.77
C LEU A 90 -12.88 0.22 -10.89
N LYS A 91 -12.60 1.40 -10.33
CA LYS A 91 -11.24 1.97 -10.30
C LYS A 91 -10.25 1.05 -9.60
N ARG A 92 -10.66 0.39 -8.51
CA ARG A 92 -9.83 -0.62 -7.82
C ARG A 92 -9.49 -1.79 -8.75
N LYS A 93 -10.49 -2.35 -9.42
CA LYS A 93 -10.30 -3.47 -10.36
C LYS A 93 -9.49 -3.08 -11.59
N GLU A 94 -9.61 -1.85 -12.08
CA GLU A 94 -8.79 -1.33 -13.18
C GLU A 94 -7.31 -1.28 -12.80
N VAL A 95 -7.00 -0.73 -11.61
CA VAL A 95 -5.62 -0.68 -11.10
C VAL A 95 -5.06 -2.09 -10.87
N GLU A 96 -5.85 -3.00 -10.29
CA GLU A 96 -5.46 -4.41 -10.11
C GLU A 96 -5.15 -5.10 -11.45
N ASN A 97 -5.96 -4.85 -12.48
CA ASN A 97 -5.72 -5.36 -13.83
C ASN A 97 -4.46 -4.78 -14.47
N GLU A 98 -4.18 -3.48 -14.31
CA GLU A 98 -2.95 -2.87 -14.83
C GLU A 98 -1.69 -3.46 -14.19
N ILE A 99 -1.74 -3.68 -12.87
CA ILE A 99 -0.69 -4.35 -12.11
C ILE A 99 -0.44 -5.75 -12.67
N LEU A 100 -1.50 -6.55 -12.82
CA LEU A 100 -1.40 -7.92 -13.32
C LEU A 100 -0.83 -7.97 -14.74
N LYS A 101 -1.20 -7.02 -15.60
CA LYS A 101 -0.62 -6.89 -16.95
C LYS A 101 0.88 -6.62 -16.90
N LYS A 102 1.33 -5.65 -16.08
CA LYS A 102 2.76 -5.33 -15.91
C LYS A 102 3.55 -6.50 -15.34
N TYR A 103 3.00 -7.22 -14.37
CA TYR A 103 3.62 -8.42 -13.81
C TYR A 103 3.80 -9.50 -14.88
N LYS A 104 2.75 -9.79 -15.67
CA LYS A 104 2.79 -10.77 -16.75
C LYS A 104 3.79 -10.41 -17.85
N GLU A 105 3.95 -9.13 -18.16
CA GLU A 105 4.97 -8.65 -19.09
C GLU A 105 6.38 -8.86 -18.55
N LEU A 106 6.62 -8.56 -17.26
CA LEU A 106 7.90 -8.83 -16.60
C LEU A 106 8.22 -10.32 -16.59
N GLU A 107 7.24 -11.17 -16.25
CA GLU A 107 7.39 -12.63 -16.27
C GLU A 107 7.76 -13.15 -17.66
N ARG A 108 7.10 -12.67 -18.73
CA ARG A 108 7.46 -13.03 -20.11
C ARG A 108 8.88 -12.60 -20.47
N LYS A 109 9.30 -11.38 -20.09
CA LYS A 109 10.67 -10.91 -20.32
C LYS A 109 11.70 -11.74 -19.56
N TRP A 110 11.36 -12.19 -18.35
CA TRP A 110 12.26 -12.99 -17.53
C TRP A 110 12.39 -14.42 -18.05
N SER A 111 11.30 -15.02 -18.52
CA SER A 111 11.27 -16.36 -19.11
C SER A 111 11.92 -16.44 -20.52
N GLN A 112 12.19 -15.31 -21.16
CA GLN A 112 12.87 -15.22 -22.46
C GLN A 112 14.38 -14.99 -22.34
N ARG A 113 14.91 -14.86 -21.11
CA ARG A 113 16.34 -14.92 -20.80
C ARG A 113 16.71 -16.32 -20.35
#